data_AF-A0A175RUX4-F1
#
_entry.id   AF-A0A175RUX4-F1
#
_cell.length_a   1.000
_cell.length_b   1.000
_cell.length_c   1.000
_cell.angle_alpha   90.00
_cell.angle_beta   90.00
_cell.angle_gamma   90.00
#
_symmetry.space_group_name_H-M   'P 1'
#
loop_
_entity.id
_entity.type
_entity.pdbx_description
1 polymer ?
#
loop_
_entity_poly.entity_id
_entity_poly.type
_entity_poly.pdbx_seq_one_letter_code
_entity_poly.pdbx_strand_id
1 'polypeptide(L)' 'MEATWPLWVVGAAFVLIGVVFAADPRETREFFARHIRTMRGDQAAQRYRRLPAGLFRALALAMIGAGILFGCLAAGL' A
#
# COMPACT_ATOMS: atom_id res chain seq x y z
N MET A 1 27.07 10.89 3.71
CA MET A 1 25.70 11.40 3.43
C MET A 1 25.06 10.55 2.32
N GLU A 2 24.94 9.22 2.50
CA GLU A 2 24.59 8.32 1.37
C GLU A 2 23.32 7.48 1.59
N ALA A 3 22.77 7.45 2.80
CA ALA A 3 21.59 6.62 3.14
C ALA A 3 20.24 7.35 2.98
N THR A 4 20.24 8.65 2.72
CA THR A 4 19.02 9.49 2.71
C THR A 4 18.27 9.48 1.38
N TRP A 5 19.00 9.37 0.27
CA TRP A 5 18.45 9.20 -1.08
C TRP A 5 17.48 8.01 -1.21
N PRO A 6 17.84 6.77 -0.81
CA PRO A 6 16.96 5.62 -1.02
C PRO A 6 15.68 5.73 -0.19
N LEU A 7 15.75 6.40 0.97
CA LEU A 7 14.65 6.51 1.91
C LEU A 7 13.55 7.47 1.39
N TRP A 8 13.94 8.58 0.76
CA TRP A 8 13.01 9.47 0.06
C TRP A 8 12.33 8.80 -1.13
N VAL A 9 13.09 8.04 -1.94
CA VAL A 9 12.55 7.33 -3.10
C VAL A 9 11.53 6.26 -2.67
N VAL A 10 11.85 5.50 -1.61
CA VAL A 10 10.93 4.51 -1.03
C VAL A 10 9.69 5.19 -0.44
N GLY A 11 9.85 6.29 0.29
CA GLY A 11 8.74 7.06 0.85
C GLY A 11 7.81 7.59 -0.25
N ALA A 12 8.37 8.21 -1.29
CA ALA A 12 7.60 8.72 -2.43
C ALA A 12 6.86 7.60 -3.18
N ALA A 13 7.51 6.45 -3.38
CA ALA A 13 6.88 5.28 -3.99
C ALA A 13 5.70 4.76 -3.14
N PHE A 14 5.85 4.71 -1.81
CA PHE A 14 4.78 4.32 -0.89
C PHE A 14 3.60 5.28 -0.94
N VAL A 15 3.85 6.60 -0.97
CA VAL A 15 2.80 7.61 -1.12
C VAL A 15 2.08 7.45 -2.46
N LEU A 16 2.81 7.28 -3.56
CA LEU A 16 2.24 7.08 -4.90
C LEU A 16 1.36 5.83 -4.96
N ILE A 17 1.85 4.70 -4.46
CA ILE A 17 1.09 3.45 -4.40
C ILE A 17 -0.15 3.62 -3.51
N GLY A 18 -0.01 4.26 -2.36
CA GLY A 18 -1.12 4.55 -1.46
C GLY A 18 -2.19 5.45 -2.10
N VAL A 19 -1.79 6.49 -2.83
CA VAL A 19 -2.73 7.37 -3.56
C VAL A 19 -3.45 6.62 -4.68
N VAL A 20 -2.73 5.81 -5.48
CA VAL A 20 -3.33 4.97 -6.53
C VAL A 20 -4.34 4.00 -5.92
N PHE A 21 -4.00 3.37 -4.78
CA PHE A 21 -4.90 2.46 -4.09
C PHE A 21 -6.12 3.15 -3.45
N ALA A 22 -5.96 4.40 -3.01
CA ALA A 22 -7.06 5.21 -2.50
C ALA A 22 -8.02 5.66 -3.61
N ALA A 23 -7.48 5.96 -4.80
CA ALA A 23 -8.25 6.38 -5.96
C ALA A 23 -9.15 5.27 -6.48
N ASP A 24 -8.64 4.03 -6.58
CA ASP A 24 -9.42 2.88 -7.05
C ASP A 24 -9.36 1.67 -6.10
N PRO A 25 -10.16 1.67 -5.01
CA PRO A 25 -10.13 0.60 -4.02
C PRO A 25 -10.71 -0.73 -4.55
N ARG A 26 -11.48 -0.70 -5.65
CA ARG A 26 -12.00 -1.93 -6.27
C ARG A 26 -10.91 -2.67 -7.01
N GLU A 27 -10.13 -1.97 -7.81
CA GLU A 27 -9.00 -2.54 -8.55
C GLU A 27 -7.91 -3.05 -7.60
N THR A 28 -7.64 -2.29 -6.55
CA THR A 28 -6.72 -2.67 -5.45
C THR A 28 -7.14 -3.97 -4.79
N ARG A 29 -8.43 -4.13 -4.49
CA ARG A 29 -8.97 -5.36 -3.90
C ARG A 29 -8.76 -6.57 -4.82
N GLU A 30 -8.95 -6.40 -6.13
CA GLU A 30 -8.71 -7.47 -7.10
C GLU A 30 -7.24 -7.82 -7.26
N PHE A 31 -6.35 -6.83 -7.21
CA PHE A 31 -4.91 -7.06 -7.20
C PHE A 31 -4.49 -7.87 -5.97
N PHE A 32 -4.94 -7.47 -4.77
CA PHE A 32 -4.68 -8.22 -3.55
C PHE A 32 -5.27 -9.63 -3.58
N ALA A 33 -6.49 -9.79 -4.09
CA ALA A 33 -7.10 -11.11 -4.22
C ALA A 33 -6.30 -12.02 -5.17
N ARG A 34 -5.78 -11.48 -6.29
CA ARG A 34 -4.88 -12.20 -7.21
C ARG A 34 -3.57 -12.57 -6.52
N HIS A 35 -2.95 -11.64 -5.81
CA HIS A 35 -1.69 -11.88 -5.11
C HIS A 35 -1.82 -12.93 -3.99
N ILE A 36 -2.87 -12.83 -3.17
CA ILE A 36 -3.21 -13.79 -2.12
C ILE A 36 -3.50 -15.18 -2.73
N ARG A 37 -4.17 -15.23 -3.89
CA ARG A 37 -4.44 -16.49 -4.61
C ARG A 37 -3.15 -17.21 -4.95
N THR A 38 -2.15 -16.48 -5.46
CA THR A 38 -0.84 -17.04 -5.81
C THR A 38 -0.07 -17.55 -4.59
N MET A 39 -0.15 -16.85 -3.46
CA MET A 39 0.62 -17.19 -2.24
C MET A 39 -0.05 -18.23 -1.32
N ARG A 40 -1.37 -18.14 -1.14
CA ARG A 40 -2.14 -18.92 -0.14
C ARG A 40 -3.26 -19.77 -0.75
N GLY A 41 -3.41 -19.77 -2.07
CA GLY A 41 -4.45 -20.53 -2.77
C GLY A 41 -5.83 -19.87 -2.79
N ASP A 42 -6.77 -20.53 -3.48
CA ASP A 42 -8.07 -19.98 -3.86
C ASP A 42 -9.01 -19.67 -2.68
N GLN A 43 -8.95 -20.46 -1.60
CA GLN A 43 -9.80 -20.25 -0.42
C GLN A 43 -9.51 -18.92 0.30
N ALA A 44 -8.23 -18.53 0.38
CA ALA A 44 -7.83 -17.27 1.00
C ALA A 44 -8.26 -16.05 0.17
N ALA A 45 -8.22 -16.18 -1.16
CA ALA A 45 -8.62 -15.12 -2.09
C ALA A 45 -10.13 -14.82 -2.02
N GLN A 46 -10.98 -15.84 -1.86
CA GLN A 46 -12.42 -15.65 -1.69
C GLN A 46 -12.78 -14.90 -0.40
N ARG A 47 -12.08 -15.16 0.71
CA ARG A 47 -12.23 -14.37 1.95
C ARG A 47 -11.88 -12.90 1.71
N TYR A 48 -10.83 -12.62 0.94
CA TYR A 48 -10.43 -11.25 0.60
C TYR A 48 -11.45 -10.52 -0.28
N ARG A 49 -12.17 -11.22 -1.16
CA ARG A 49 -13.24 -10.61 -1.98
C ARG A 49 -14.45 -10.14 -1.16
N ARG A 50 -14.70 -10.74 0.00
CA ARG A 50 -15.79 -10.34 0.91
C ARG A 50 -15.42 -9.18 1.82
N LEU A 51 -14.16 -8.73 1.83
CA LEU A 51 -13.74 -7.61 2.67
C LEU A 51 -14.33 -6.29 2.15
N PRO A 52 -14.80 -5.41 3.06
CA PRO A 52 -15.39 -4.13 2.70
C PRO A 52 -14.34 -3.21 2.06
N ALA A 53 -14.74 -2.46 1.04
CA ALA A 53 -13.86 -1.53 0.33
C ALA A 53 -13.23 -0.46 1.25
N GLY A 54 -13.90 -0.12 2.37
CA GLY A 54 -13.38 0.78 3.38
C GLY A 54 -12.08 0.30 4.03
N LEU A 55 -11.87 -1.02 4.14
CA LEU A 55 -10.65 -1.60 4.71
C LEU A 55 -9.44 -1.37 3.79
N PHE A 56 -9.65 -1.42 2.47
CA PHE A 56 -8.62 -1.10 1.47
C PHE A 56 -8.31 0.40 1.43
N ARG A 57 -9.32 1.26 1.60
CA ARG A 57 -9.10 2.71 1.76
C ARG A 57 -8.31 3.04 3.03
N ALA A 58 -8.61 2.38 4.15
CA ALA A 58 -7.85 2.54 5.39
C ALA A 58 -6.39 2.06 5.23
N LEU A 59 -6.17 0.93 4.55
CA LEU A 59 -4.82 0.45 4.22
C LEU A 59 -4.07 1.45 3.32
N ALA A 60 -4.74 1.99 2.30
CA ALA A 60 -4.17 2.99 1.41
C ALA A 60 -3.76 4.26 2.16
N LEU A 61 -4.63 4.77 3.05
CA LEU A 61 -4.33 5.89 3.94
C LEU A 61 -3.15 5.59 4.87
N ALA A 62 -3.07 4.37 5.42
CA ALA A 62 -1.94 3.95 6.24
C ALA A 62 -0.63 3.92 5.45
N MET A 63 -0.65 3.46 4.18
CA MET A 63 0.52 3.51 3.29
C MET A 63 0.96 4.93 2.97
N ILE A 64 0.01 5.85 2.70
CA ILE A 64 0.31 7.27 2.51
C ILE A 64 0.97 7.83 3.76
N GLY A 65 0.40 7.58 4.93
CA GLY A 65 0.95 8.02 6.22
C GLY A 65 2.36 7.47 6.46
N ALA A 66 2.59 6.18 6.19
CA ALA A 66 3.92 5.57 6.30
C ALA A 66 4.92 6.21 5.32
N GLY A 67 4.52 6.43 4.06
CA GLY A 67 5.37 7.08 3.05
C GLY A 67 5.73 8.52 3.43
N ILE A 68 4.80 9.29 4.00
CA ILE A 68 5.07 10.61 4.58
C ILE A 68 6.05 10.50 5.76
N LEU A 69 5.87 9.51 6.65
CA LEU A 69 6.76 9.29 7.79
C LEU A 69 8.19 8.98 7.34
N PHE A 70 8.35 8.10 6.33
CA PHE A 70 9.64 7.81 5.71
C PHE A 70 10.24 9.04 5.04
N GLY A 71 9.44 9.84 4.32
CA GLY A 71 9.88 11.11 3.74
C GLY A 71 10.37 12.09 4.81
N CYS A 72 9.67 12.21 5.93
CA CYS A 72 10.06 13.06 7.06
C CYS A 72 11.36 12.58 7.73
N LEU A 73 11.52 11.27 7.97
CA LEU A 73 12.78 10.67 8.46
C LEU A 73 13.94 10.88 7.48
N ALA A 74 13.67 10.79 6.18
CA ALA A 74 14.65 11.04 5.14
C ALA A 74 14.96 12.53 4.97
N ALA A 75 14.06 13.43 5.38
CA ALA A 75 14.29 14.88 5.37
C ALA A 75 15.23 15.34 6.49
N GLY A 76 15.56 14.45 7.45
CA GLY A 76 16.45 14.77 8.56
C GLY A 76 15.75 15.36 9.78
N LEU A 77 14.54 14.87 10.10
CA LEU A 77 14.13 14.78 11.50
C LEU A 77 15.07 13.84 12.28
#